data_AF-A0A927SDB7-F1
#
_entry.id   AF-A0A927SDB7-F1
#
_cell.length_a   1.000
_cell.length_b   1.000
_cell.length_c   1.000
_cell.angle_alpha   90.00
_cell.angle_beta   90.00
_cell.angle_gamma   90.00
#
_symmetry.space_group_name_H-M   'P 1'
#
loop_
_entity.id
_entity.type
_entity.pdbx_description
1 polymer ?
#
loop_
_entity_poly.entity_id
_entity_poly.type
_entity_poly.pdbx_seq_one_letter_code
_entity_poly.pdbx_strand_id
1 'polypeptide(L)'
;MKKYLLLLLAQFSSVFLLSFIAYLIRPVPVVHEIVIYALVPLFSSVIAGWIVLKGVNPYLAWIFPSIAMTLAAFLSTLGIGSSPLPMMITAFVSLIGAAAGDVTIKTRKKGRK
;
A
#
# COMPACT_ATOMS: atom_id res chain seq x y z
N MET A 1 11.16 -5.92 -17.60
CA MET A 1 10.51 -4.66 -17.12
C MET A 1 8.98 -4.69 -17.17
N LYS A 2 8.34 -5.00 -18.32
CA LYS A 2 6.86 -4.98 -18.45
C LYS A 2 6.11 -5.77 -17.36
N LYS A 3 6.58 -6.96 -16.98
CA LYS A 3 5.98 -7.80 -15.91
C LYS A 3 5.96 -7.11 -14.54
N TYR A 4 7.02 -6.40 -14.16
CA TYR A 4 7.10 -5.73 -12.85
C TYR A 4 6.23 -4.48 -12.81
N LEU A 5 6.16 -3.75 -13.93
CA LEU A 5 5.24 -2.63 -14.08
C LEU A 5 3.78 -3.07 -13.93
N LEU A 6 3.40 -4.19 -14.56
CA LEU A 6 2.06 -4.76 -14.43
C LEU A 6 1.73 -5.17 -13.00
N LEU A 7 2.69 -5.71 -12.24
CA LEU A 7 2.49 -6.06 -10.82
C LEU A 7 2.28 -4.81 -9.96
N LEU A 8 3.05 -3.75 -10.19
CA LEU A 8 2.90 -2.48 -9.48
C LEU A 8 1.58 -1.78 -9.82
N LEU A 9 1.17 -1.80 -11.10
CA LEU A 9 -0.13 -1.28 -11.54
C LEU A 9 -1.29 -2.07 -10.93
N ALA A 10 -1.21 -3.40 -10.92
CA ALA A 10 -2.23 -4.23 -10.29
C ALA A 10 -2.35 -3.93 -8.79
N GLN A 11 -1.23 -3.84 -8.07
CA GLN A 11 -1.20 -3.44 -6.66
C GLN A 11 -1.84 -2.05 -6.46
N PHE A 12 -1.44 -1.08 -7.28
CA PHE A 12 -1.98 0.26 -7.23
C PHE A 12 -3.50 0.25 -7.39
N SER A 13 -4.00 -0.36 -8.45
CA SER A 13 -5.43 -0.43 -8.74
C SER A 13 -6.22 -1.15 -7.65
N SER A 14 -5.69 -2.25 -7.10
CA SER A 14 -6.36 -2.98 -6.01
C SER A 14 -6.44 -2.17 -4.72
N VAL A 15 -5.34 -1.55 -4.30
CA VAL A 15 -5.30 -0.72 -3.07
C VAL A 15 -6.14 0.54 -3.26
N PHE A 16 -6.09 1.15 -4.45
CA PHE A 16 -6.90 2.31 -4.81
C PHE A 16 -8.39 1.98 -4.72
N LEU A 17 -8.85 0.92 -5.39
CA LEU A 17 -10.26 0.52 -5.38
C LEU A 17 -10.75 0.22 -3.97
N LEU A 18 -9.97 -0.54 -3.19
CA LEU A 18 -10.33 -0.85 -1.80
C LEU A 18 -10.45 0.41 -0.95
N SER A 19 -9.48 1.31 -1.06
CA SER A 19 -9.49 2.60 -0.34
C SER A 19 -10.64 3.48 -0.79
N PHE A 20 -10.92 3.52 -2.09
CA PHE A 20 -11.99 4.33 -2.67
C PHE A 20 -13.36 3.85 -2.21
N ILE A 21 -13.60 2.53 -2.23
CA ILE A 21 -14.82 1.93 -1.66
C ILE A 21 -14.95 2.26 -0.18
N ALA A 22 -13.84 2.15 0.57
CA ALA A 22 -13.81 2.49 1.99
C ALA A 22 -14.26 3.95 2.23
N TYR A 23 -13.80 4.89 1.41
CA TYR A 23 -14.24 6.28 1.48
C TYR A 23 -15.69 6.51 1.03
N LEU A 24 -16.23 5.71 0.10
CA LEU A 24 -17.65 5.79 -0.29
C LEU A 24 -18.60 5.35 0.82
N ILE A 25 -18.19 4.37 1.64
CA ILE A 25 -18.96 3.88 2.80
C ILE A 25 -18.72 4.69 4.08
N ARG A 26 -18.08 5.87 3.98
CA ARG A 26 -17.86 6.81 5.10
C ARG A 26 -19.11 7.10 5.96
N PRO A 27 -20.36 7.12 5.44
CA PRO A 27 -21.55 7.27 6.27
C PRO A 27 -21.77 6.17 7.31
N VAL A 28 -21.08 5.03 7.19
CA VAL A 28 -21.09 3.93 8.16
C VAL A 28 -19.76 3.95 8.93
N PRO A 29 -19.63 4.73 10.02
CA PRO A 29 -18.35 5.10 10.62
C PRO A 29 -17.53 3.90 11.09
N VAL A 30 -18.17 2.93 11.74
CA VAL A 30 -17.49 1.72 12.25
C VAL A 30 -16.88 0.90 11.11
N VAL A 31 -17.62 0.71 10.02
CA VAL A 31 -17.14 -0.06 8.87
C VAL A 31 -16.04 0.69 8.13
N HIS A 32 -16.22 2.01 7.94
CA HIS A 32 -15.19 2.86 7.36
C HIS A 32 -13.88 2.81 8.14
N GLU A 33 -13.93 2.93 9.48
CA GLU A 33 -12.74 2.89 10.33
C GLU A 33 -12.02 1.55 10.27
N ILE A 34 -12.75 0.44 10.36
CA ILE A 34 -12.15 -0.90 10.27
C ILE A 34 -11.48 -1.09 8.89
N VAL A 35 -12.13 -0.66 7.81
CA VAL A 35 -11.57 -0.84 6.47
C VAL A 35 -10.33 0.03 6.26
N ILE A 36 -10.40 1.32 6.61
CA ILE A 36 -9.31 2.29 6.40
C ILE A 36 -8.11 2.02 7.30
N TYR A 37 -8.33 1.71 8.59
CA TYR A 37 -7.25 1.61 9.57
C TYR A 37 -6.70 0.19 9.75
N ALA A 38 -7.47 -0.85 9.42
CA ALA A 38 -7.03 -2.23 9.57
C ALA A 38 -6.88 -2.95 8.22
N LEU A 39 -7.95 -3.03 7.42
CA LEU A 39 -7.94 -3.88 6.22
C LEU A 39 -7.03 -3.33 5.12
N VAL A 40 -7.08 -2.02 4.82
CA VAL A 40 -6.26 -1.40 3.77
C VAL A 40 -4.76 -1.50 4.08
N PRO A 41 -4.26 -1.14 5.28
CA PRO A 41 -2.84 -1.29 5.63
C PRO A 41 -2.38 -2.75 5.63
N LEU A 42 -3.21 -3.68 6.11
CA LEU A 42 -2.87 -5.10 6.14
C LEU A 42 -2.79 -5.69 4.74
N PHE A 43 -3.79 -5.41 3.90
CA PHE A 43 -3.84 -5.87 2.51
C PHE A 43 -2.68 -5.30 1.67
N SER A 44 -2.41 -4.00 1.80
CA SER A 44 -1.28 -3.36 1.13
C SER A 44 0.06 -3.95 1.53
N SER A 45 0.25 -4.26 2.82
CA SER A 45 1.48 -4.89 3.33
C SER A 45 1.71 -6.29 2.77
N VAL A 46 0.65 -7.11 2.74
CA VAL A 46 0.71 -8.47 2.20
C VAL A 46 1.05 -8.45 0.71
N ILE A 47 0.40 -7.57 -0.07
CA ILE A 47 0.68 -7.45 -1.50
C ILE A 47 2.09 -6.92 -1.75
N ALA A 48 2.52 -5.88 -1.03
CA ALA A 48 3.85 -5.31 -1.16
C ALA A 48 4.91 -6.37 -0.89
N GLY A 49 4.79 -7.11 0.21
CA GLY A 49 5.68 -8.22 0.56
C GLY A 49 5.73 -9.30 -0.53
N TRP A 50 4.59 -9.72 -1.06
CA TRP A 50 4.54 -10.71 -2.15
C TRP A 50 5.20 -10.20 -3.44
N ILE A 51 5.01 -8.93 -3.79
CA ILE A 51 5.63 -8.30 -4.96
C ILE A 51 7.15 -8.18 -4.78
N VAL A 52 7.63 -7.86 -3.57
CA VAL A 52 9.07 -7.87 -3.22
C VAL A 52 9.65 -9.27 -3.39
N LEU A 53 8.95 -10.31 -2.92
CA LEU A 53 9.38 -11.71 -3.07
C LEU A 53 9.50 -12.15 -4.53
N LYS A 54 8.74 -11.52 -5.44
CA LYS A 54 8.82 -11.71 -6.90
C LYS A 54 9.95 -10.94 -7.58
N GLY A 55 10.77 -10.20 -6.82
CA GLY A 55 11.96 -9.50 -7.31
C GLY A 55 11.71 -8.06 -7.76
N VAL A 56 10.55 -7.47 -7.45
CA VAL A 56 10.33 -6.03 -7.63
C VAL A 56 11.11 -5.25 -6.58
N ASN A 57 11.55 -4.04 -6.94
CA ASN A 57 12.25 -3.15 -6.03
C ASN A 57 11.39 -2.90 -4.77
N PRO A 58 11.88 -3.23 -3.56
CA PRO A 58 11.12 -3.07 -2.33
C PRO A 58 10.66 -1.63 -2.11
N TYR A 59 11.47 -0.62 -2.41
CA TYR A 59 11.04 0.78 -2.27
C TYR A 59 9.80 1.09 -3.11
N LEU A 60 9.74 0.62 -4.36
CA LEU A 60 8.58 0.83 -5.21
C LEU A 60 7.36 0.05 -4.72
N ALA A 61 7.54 -1.24 -4.40
CA ALA A 61 6.46 -2.10 -3.93
C ALA A 61 5.80 -1.59 -2.65
N TRP A 62 6.57 -0.92 -1.79
CA TRP A 62 6.06 -0.39 -0.54
C TRP A 62 5.54 1.05 -0.66
N ILE A 63 6.07 1.91 -1.55
CA ILE A 63 5.56 3.30 -1.74
C ILE A 63 4.20 3.33 -2.47
N PHE A 64 4.01 2.46 -3.46
CA PHE A 64 2.81 2.49 -4.32
C PHE A 64 1.47 2.42 -3.57
N PRO A 65 1.30 1.57 -2.54
CA PRO A 65 0.08 1.55 -1.73
C PRO A 65 -0.26 2.87 -1.04
N SER A 66 0.75 3.58 -0.51
CA SER A 66 0.55 4.89 0.12
C SER A 66 0.03 5.90 -0.90
N ILE A 67 0.62 5.94 -2.10
CA ILE A 67 0.16 6.82 -3.19
C ILE A 67 -1.28 6.49 -3.59
N ALA A 68 -1.60 5.19 -3.74
CA ALA A 68 -2.93 4.73 -4.11
C ALA A 68 -3.99 5.18 -3.09
N MET A 69 -3.70 5.04 -1.80
CA MET A 69 -4.61 5.44 -0.75
C MET A 69 -4.77 6.97 -0.67
N THR A 70 -3.69 7.73 -0.84
CA THR A 70 -3.73 9.20 -0.93
C THR A 70 -4.61 9.66 -2.10
N LEU A 71 -4.46 9.05 -3.27
CA LEU A 71 -5.26 9.40 -4.44
C LEU A 71 -6.73 9.08 -4.23
N ALA A 72 -7.05 7.93 -3.63
CA ALA A 72 -8.42 7.56 -3.29
C ALA A 72 -9.05 8.56 -2.31
N ALA A 73 -8.32 8.96 -1.27
CA ALA A 73 -8.76 9.97 -0.31
C ALA A 73 -9.02 11.32 -0.99
N PHE A 74 -8.10 11.78 -1.83
CA PHE A 74 -8.20 13.05 -2.54
C PHE A 74 -9.44 13.09 -3.45
N LEU A 75 -9.66 12.04 -4.24
CA LEU A 75 -10.82 11.95 -5.15
C LEU A 75 -12.14 11.85 -4.39
N SER A 76 -12.17 11.09 -3.29
CA SER A 76 -13.40 10.91 -2.50
C SER A 76 -13.82 12.16 -1.73
N THR A 77 -12.86 13.01 -1.35
CA THR A 77 -13.12 14.23 -0.58
C THR A 77 -13.13 15.49 -1.45
N LEU A 78 -12.86 15.36 -2.76
CA LEU A 78 -12.64 16.49 -3.69
C LEU A 78 -11.62 17.51 -3.15
N GLY A 79 -10.65 17.05 -2.37
CA GLY A 79 -9.66 17.89 -1.70
C GLY A 79 -10.11 18.54 -0.38
N ILE A 80 -11.32 18.27 0.11
CA ILE A 80 -11.86 18.88 1.32
C ILE A 80 -11.77 17.89 2.50
N GLY A 81 -10.69 18.00 3.27
CA GLY A 81 -10.64 17.49 4.65
C GLY A 81 -10.69 15.97 4.81
N SER A 82 -9.69 15.26 4.27
CA SER A 82 -9.35 13.91 4.76
C SER A 82 -8.41 14.00 5.97
N SER A 83 -8.69 13.24 7.03
CA SER A 83 -7.73 13.06 8.14
C SER A 83 -6.38 12.56 7.60
N PRO A 84 -5.24 13.16 8.00
CA PRO A 84 -3.92 12.72 7.55
C PRO A 84 -3.48 11.40 8.20
N LEU A 85 -4.16 10.97 9.26
CA LEU A 85 -3.74 9.85 10.10
C LEU A 85 -3.62 8.51 9.35
N PRO A 86 -4.61 8.08 8.53
CA PRO A 86 -4.46 6.86 7.75
C PRO A 86 -3.24 6.91 6.83
N MET A 87 -3.03 8.05 6.15
CA MET A 87 -1.91 8.26 5.23
C MET A 87 -0.56 8.12 5.95
N MET A 88 -0.45 8.70 7.15
CA MET A 88 0.76 8.57 7.97
C MET A 88 1.02 7.11 8.37
N ILE A 89 -0.01 6.36 8.77
CA ILE A 89 0.12 4.94 9.14
C ILE A 89 0.62 4.14 7.93
N THR A 90 -0.02 4.29 6.77
CA THR A 90 0.38 3.58 5.55
C THR A 90 1.80 3.95 5.13
N ALA A 91 2.18 5.22 5.21
CA ALA A 91 3.54 5.67 4.90
C ALA A 91 4.59 5.09 5.88
N PHE A 92 4.26 5.02 7.17
CA PHE A 92 5.14 4.44 8.19
C PHE A 92 5.35 2.93 7.94
N VAL A 93 4.26 2.21 7.65
CA VAL A 93 4.29 0.79 7.29
C VAL A 93 5.06 0.58 5.99
N SER A 94 4.90 1.46 5.00
CA SER A 94 5.70 1.45 3.76
C SER A 94 7.20 1.59 4.02
N LEU A 95 7.60 2.49 4.91
CA LEU A 95 9.01 2.70 5.26
C LEU A 95 9.61 1.46 5.94
N ILE A 96 8.92 0.91 6.94
CA ILE A 96 9.35 -0.30 7.65
C ILE A 96 9.42 -1.48 6.68
N GLY A 97 8.40 -1.66 5.85
CA GLY A 97 8.33 -2.72 4.86
C GLY A 97 9.41 -2.62 3.79
N ALA A 98 9.72 -1.40 3.32
CA ALA A 98 10.81 -1.16 2.37
C ALA A 98 12.16 -1.55 2.97
N ALA A 99 12.43 -1.16 4.21
CA ALA A 99 13.66 -1.53 4.93
C ALA A 99 13.76 -3.06 5.14
N ALA A 100 12.69 -3.71 5.59
CA ALA A 100 12.63 -5.16 5.77
C ALA A 100 12.80 -5.92 4.44
N GLY A 101 12.21 -5.41 3.36
CA GLY A 101 12.34 -5.95 2.01
C GLY A 101 13.77 -5.90 1.49
N ASP A 102 14.47 -4.78 1.70
CA ASP A 102 15.87 -4.63 1.29
C ASP A 102 16.79 -5.60 2.04
N VAL A 103 16.62 -5.73 3.36
CA VAL A 103 17.34 -6.73 4.18
C VAL A 103 17.08 -8.14 3.66
N THR A 104 15.82 -8.49 3.40
CA THR A 104 15.44 -9.83 2.93
C THR A 104 16.09 -10.18 1.59
N ILE A 105 16.12 -9.24 0.65
CA ILE A 105 16.78 -9.43 -0.66
C ILE A 105 18.29 -9.60 -0.48
N LYS A 106 18.93 -8.79 0.37
CA LYS A 106 20.36 -8.90 0.67
C LYS A 106 20.71 -10.26 1.27
N THR A 107 19.92 -10.75 2.24
CA THR A 107 20.13 -12.08 2.86
C THR A 107 19.96 -13.21 1.83
N ARG A 108 18.93 -13.15 0.97
CA ARG A 108 18.72 -14.13 -0.12
C ARG A 108 19.87 -14.17 -1.12
N LYS A 109 20.48 -13.02 -1.44
CA LYS A 109 21.65 -12.95 -2.32
C LYS A 109 22.90 -13.50 -1.65
N LYS A 110 23.05 -13.32 -0.34
CA LYS A 110 24.23 -13.78 0.43
C LYS A 110 24.25 -15.30 0.64
N GLY A 111 23.10 -15.94 0.83
CA GLY A 111 22.98 -17.41 0.94
C GLY A 111 22.98 -18.18 -0.39
N ARG A 112 23.20 -17.50 -1.53
CA ARG A 112 23.33 -18.10 -2.87
C ARG A 112 24.78 -18.12 -3.38
N LYS A 113 25.75 -17.74 -2.55
CA LYS A 113 27.18 -17.91 -2.78
C LYS A 113 27.66 -19.09 -1.94
#